data_AF-A0AAW1HSL1-F1
#
_entry.id   AF-A0AAW1HSL1-F1
#
_cell.length_a   1.000
_cell.length_b   1.000
_cell.length_c   1.000
_cell.angle_alpha   90.00
_cell.angle_beta   90.00
_cell.angle_gamma   90.00
#
_symmetry.space_group_name_H-M   'P 1'
#
loop_
_entity.id
_entity.type
_entity.pdbx_description
1 polymer ?
#
loop_
_entity_poly.entity_id
_entity_poly.type
_entity_poly.pdbx_seq_one_letter_code
_entity_poly.pdbx_strand_id
1 'polypeptide(L)'
;MVKQILHEMAKNSAELKEEIRHLKEEIIDIKREMITKEEKWNEEKQILLQRIETMKNKVENQEKQKRRNNVIIKGIETRDNTKQDIEMFLEQKLYIKPKIERATLLNQDKQYQIE
;
A
#
# COMPACT_ATOMS: atom_id res chain seq x y z
N MET A 1 9.79 22.46 -69.86
CA MET A 1 8.58 21.94 -69.20
C MET A 1 8.75 20.51 -68.68
N VAL A 2 8.71 19.45 -69.51
CA VAL A 2 8.79 18.05 -69.01
C VAL A 2 10.05 17.73 -68.19
N LYS A 3 11.23 18.20 -68.63
CA LYS A 3 12.49 18.02 -67.88
C LYS A 3 12.50 18.70 -66.50
N GLN A 4 11.83 19.85 -66.36
CA GLN A 4 11.73 20.57 -65.09
C GLN A 4 10.81 19.81 -64.12
N ILE A 5 9.68 19.31 -64.61
CA ILE A 5 8.75 18.50 -63.82
C ILE A 5 9.44 17.22 -63.31
N LEU A 6 10.21 16.53 -64.16
CA LEU A 6 10.95 15.34 -63.75
C LEU A 6 12.02 15.64 -62.69
N HIS A 7 12.67 16.80 -62.77
CA HIS A 7 13.67 17.22 -61.79
C HIS A 7 13.03 17.54 -60.43
N GLU A 8 11.91 18.27 -60.43
CA GLU A 8 11.13 18.56 -59.22
C GLU A 8 10.59 17.28 -58.57
N MET A 9 10.05 16.35 -59.36
CA MET A 9 9.61 15.04 -58.86
C MET A 9 10.74 14.24 -58.21
N ALA A 10 11.93 14.24 -58.80
CA ALA A 10 13.09 13.55 -58.23
C ALA A 10 13.53 14.19 -56.91
N LYS A 11 13.52 15.53 -56.84
CA LYS A 11 13.84 16.28 -55.61
C LYS A 11 12.84 15.99 -54.50
N ASN A 12 11.54 16.12 -54.79
CA ASN A 12 10.47 15.85 -53.83
C ASN A 12 10.51 14.39 -53.35
N SER A 13 10.82 13.44 -54.25
CA SER A 13 10.98 12.04 -53.86
C SER A 13 12.17 11.80 -52.94
N ALA A 14 13.26 12.56 -53.10
CA ALA A 14 14.43 12.46 -52.23
C ALA A 14 14.14 13.05 -50.84
N GLU A 15 13.51 14.23 -50.80
CA GLU A 15 13.08 14.90 -49.57
C GLU A 15 12.12 14.02 -48.77
N LEU A 16 11.11 13.43 -49.43
CA LEU A 16 10.15 12.54 -48.78
C LEU A 16 10.82 11.28 -48.19
N LYS A 17 11.82 10.71 -48.88
CA LYS A 17 12.56 9.55 -48.38
C LYS A 17 13.36 9.90 -47.14
N GLU A 18 13.92 11.11 -47.10
CA GLU A 18 14.69 11.62 -45.98
C GLU A 18 13.80 11.90 -44.77
N GLU A 19 12.64 12.54 -44.97
CA GLU A 19 11.63 12.72 -43.92
C GLU A 19 11.14 11.39 -43.35
N ILE A 20 10.86 10.39 -44.20
CA ILE A 20 10.48 9.04 -43.75
C ILE A 20 11.61 8.40 -42.93
N ARG A 21 12.87 8.63 -43.28
CA ARG A 21 14.01 8.12 -42.51
C ARG A 21 14.05 8.75 -41.12
N HIS A 22 13.98 10.08 -41.04
CA HIS A 22 13.96 10.80 -39.77
C HIS A 22 12.79 10.39 -38.88
N LEU A 23 11.56 10.33 -39.43
CA LEU A 23 10.39 9.89 -38.67
C LEU A 23 10.54 8.46 -38.14
N LYS A 24 11.19 7.55 -38.89
CA LYS A 24 11.46 6.19 -38.40
C LYS A 24 12.46 6.18 -37.25
N GLU A 25 13.49 7.01 -37.30
CA GLU A 25 14.48 7.16 -36.23
C GLU A 25 13.82 7.72 -34.96
N GLU A 26 13.02 8.78 -35.08
CA GLU A 26 12.26 9.35 -33.96
C GLU A 26 11.32 8.34 -33.31
N ILE A 27 10.59 7.55 -34.12
CA ILE A 27 9.71 6.48 -33.60
C ILE A 27 10.50 5.43 -32.82
N ILE A 28 11.70 5.07 -33.28
CA ILE A 28 12.56 4.10 -32.58
C ILE A 28 13.00 4.68 -31.23
N ASP A 29 13.41 5.94 -31.19
CA ASP A 29 13.87 6.57 -29.96
C ASP A 29 12.73 6.76 -28.95
N ILE A 30 11.55 7.20 -29.40
CA ILE A 30 10.36 7.28 -28.55
C ILE A 30 10.01 5.90 -27.96
N LYS A 31 10.08 4.83 -28.77
CA LYS A 31 9.83 3.46 -28.27
C LYS A 31 10.84 3.05 -27.20
N ARG A 32 12.13 3.35 -27.40
CA ARG A 32 13.18 3.05 -26.41
C ARG A 32 12.97 3.82 -25.11
N GLU A 33 12.63 5.10 -25.20
CA GLU A 33 12.33 5.91 -24.01
C GLU A 33 11.12 5.38 -23.26
N MET A 34 10.06 4.98 -23.98
CA MET A 34 8.85 4.44 -23.37
C MET A 34 9.14 3.14 -22.61
N ILE A 35 9.88 2.21 -23.22
CA ILE A 35 10.31 0.96 -22.57
C ILE A 35 11.14 1.26 -21.31
N THR A 36 12.12 2.16 -21.42
CA THR A 36 12.99 2.52 -20.28
C THR A 36 12.19 3.14 -19.13
N LYS A 37 11.21 4.00 -19.44
CA LYS A 37 10.34 4.62 -18.43
C LYS A 37 9.44 3.58 -17.77
N GLU A 38 8.91 2.62 -18.53
CA GLU A 38 8.09 1.54 -18.01
C GLU A 38 8.89 0.60 -17.09
N GLU A 39 10.12 0.26 -17.46
CA GLU A 39 11.03 -0.53 -16.62
C GLU A 39 11.32 0.17 -15.29
N LYS A 40 11.71 1.45 -15.33
CA LYS A 40 11.95 2.25 -14.12
C LYS A 40 10.71 2.35 -13.23
N TRP A 41 9.54 2.58 -13.84
CA TRP A 41 8.28 2.63 -13.11
C TRP A 41 7.98 1.31 -12.41
N ASN A 42 8.19 0.18 -13.09
CA ASN A 42 7.99 -1.14 -12.53
C ASN A 42 8.95 -1.43 -11.37
N GLU A 43 10.23 -1.05 -11.50
CA GLU A 43 11.21 -1.15 -10.40
C GLU A 43 10.80 -0.33 -9.18
N GLU A 44 10.47 0.96 -9.36
CA GLU A 44 10.03 1.84 -8.29
C GLU A 44 8.76 1.32 -7.60
N LYS A 45 7.80 0.82 -8.39
CA LYS A 45 6.58 0.21 -7.88
C LYS A 45 6.89 -1.01 -7.00
N GLN A 46 7.80 -1.88 -7.41
CA GLN A 46 8.19 -3.05 -6.62
C GLN A 46 8.85 -2.65 -5.30
N ILE A 47 9.75 -1.65 -5.32
CA ILE A 47 10.38 -1.12 -4.11
C ILE A 47 9.33 -0.58 -3.13
N LEU A 48 8.36 0.19 -3.64
CA LEU A 48 7.27 0.74 -2.82
C LEU A 48 6.41 -0.35 -2.20
N LEU A 49 6.04 -1.38 -2.98
CA LEU A 49 5.26 -2.52 -2.47
C LEU A 49 6.01 -3.28 -1.37
N GLN A 50 7.30 -3.56 -1.56
CA GLN A 50 8.13 -4.22 -0.54
C GLN A 50 8.25 -3.38 0.73
N ARG A 51 8.38 -2.06 0.59
CA ARG A 51 8.44 -1.15 1.74
C ARG A 51 7.11 -1.11 2.51
N ILE A 52 5.99 -1.05 1.80
CA ILE A 52 4.64 -1.13 2.40
C ILE A 52 4.50 -2.43 3.18
N GLU A 53 4.88 -3.55 2.59
CA GLU A 53 4.78 -4.85 3.25
C GLU A 53 5.65 -4.93 4.51
N THR A 54 6.88 -4.42 4.44
CA THR A 54 7.77 -4.32 5.61
C THR A 54 7.15 -3.47 6.72
N MET A 55 6.53 -2.34 6.37
CA MET A 55 5.86 -1.46 7.34
C MET A 55 4.63 -2.12 7.96
N LYS A 56 3.80 -2.82 7.16
CA LYS A 56 2.66 -3.59 7.67
C LYS A 56 3.10 -4.62 8.70
N ASN A 57 4.12 -5.41 8.38
CA ASN A 57 4.67 -6.41 9.31
C ASN A 57 5.22 -5.79 10.59
N LYS A 58 5.89 -4.63 10.50
CA LYS A 58 6.34 -3.88 11.68
C LYS A 58 5.17 -3.42 12.56
N VAL A 59 4.12 -2.85 11.97
CA VAL A 59 2.94 -2.38 12.69
C VAL A 59 2.20 -3.55 13.34
N GLU A 60 1.99 -4.64 12.61
CA GLU A 60 1.33 -5.84 13.14
C GLU A 60 2.11 -6.42 14.34
N ASN A 61 3.43 -6.52 14.22
CA ASN A 61 4.28 -7.00 15.31
C ASN A 61 4.25 -6.05 16.51
N GLN A 62 4.27 -4.73 16.30
CA GLN A 62 4.14 -3.76 17.38
C GLN A 62 2.79 -3.89 18.09
N GLU A 63 1.68 -4.04 17.36
CA GLU A 63 0.36 -4.23 17.95
C GLU A 63 0.25 -5.57 18.70
N LYS A 64 0.81 -6.65 18.17
CA LYS A 64 0.92 -7.94 18.86
C LYS A 64 1.71 -7.81 20.17
N GLN A 65 2.83 -7.12 20.16
CA GLN A 65 3.64 -6.90 21.37
C GLN A 65 2.89 -6.07 22.41
N LYS A 66 2.22 -4.97 22.01
CA LYS A 66 1.40 -4.16 22.91
C LYS A 66 0.25 -4.95 23.56
N ARG A 67 -0.32 -5.91 22.83
CA ARG A 67 -1.45 -6.73 23.29
C ARG A 67 -1.03 -8.08 23.86
N ARG A 68 0.26 -8.40 23.91
CA ARG A 68 0.76 -9.73 24.30
C ARG A 68 0.26 -10.15 25.69
N ASN A 69 0.13 -9.20 26.60
CA ASN A 69 -0.33 -9.43 27.97
C ASN A 69 -1.82 -9.09 28.16
N ASN A 70 -2.53 -8.75 27.09
CA ASN A 70 -3.95 -8.43 27.16
C ASN A 70 -4.76 -9.71 26.96
N VAL A 71 -5.74 -9.93 27.84
CA VAL A 71 -6.66 -11.07 27.77
C VAL A 71 -8.08 -10.54 27.63
N ILE A 72 -8.86 -11.14 26.74
CA ILE A 72 -10.29 -10.85 26.61
C ILE A 72 -11.04 -11.89 27.44
N ILE A 73 -11.78 -11.43 28.44
CA ILE A 73 -12.61 -12.27 29.29
C ILE A 73 -14.07 -12.00 28.95
N LYS A 74 -14.85 -13.06 28.73
CA LYS A 74 -16.28 -13.01 28.39
C LYS A 74 -17.11 -13.64 29.50
N GLY A 75 -18.35 -13.20 29.66
CA GLY A 75 -19.30 -13.81 30.60
C GLY A 75 -19.11 -13.41 32.07
N ILE A 76 -18.39 -12.32 32.34
CA ILE A 76 -18.33 -11.69 33.67
C ILE A 76 -19.23 -10.46 33.63
N GLU A 77 -20.17 -10.41 34.56
CA GLU A 77 -20.89 -9.17 34.90
C GLU A 77 -20.00 -8.35 35.83
N THR A 78 -19.48 -7.23 35.32
CA THR A 78 -18.70 -6.29 36.12
C THR A 78 -19.55 -5.09 36.48
N ARG A 79 -19.44 -4.61 37.71
CA ARG A 79 -20.12 -3.41 38.21
C ARG A 79 -19.19 -2.19 38.06
N ASP A 80 -19.31 -1.24 38.98
CA ASP A 80 -18.58 0.03 38.99
C ASP A 80 -17.05 -0.13 39.03
N ASN A 81 -16.53 -1.26 39.53
CA ASN A 81 -15.09 -1.50 39.64
C ASN A 81 -14.62 -2.75 38.88
N THR A 82 -14.68 -2.67 37.55
CA THR A 82 -14.31 -3.74 36.61
C THR A 82 -12.98 -4.44 36.93
N LYS A 83 -11.98 -3.69 37.39
CA LYS A 83 -10.66 -4.27 37.72
C LYS A 83 -10.74 -5.19 38.93
N GLN A 84 -11.31 -4.72 40.04
CA GLN A 84 -11.42 -5.52 41.27
C GLN A 84 -12.32 -6.74 41.07
N ASP A 85 -13.41 -6.59 40.31
CA ASP A 85 -14.32 -7.68 40.00
C ASP A 85 -13.60 -8.82 39.25
N ILE A 86 -12.74 -8.48 38.28
CA ILE A 86 -11.96 -9.47 37.53
C ILE A 86 -10.86 -10.09 38.39
N GLU A 87 -10.14 -9.30 39.20
CA GLU A 87 -9.11 -9.83 40.12
C GLU A 87 -9.73 -10.86 41.08
N MET A 88 -10.87 -10.52 41.71
CA MET A 88 -11.60 -11.40 42.60
C MET A 88 -12.12 -12.66 41.87
N PHE A 89 -12.65 -12.50 40.66
CA PHE A 89 -13.11 -13.64 39.85
C PHE A 89 -11.98 -14.63 39.57
N LEU A 90 -10.81 -14.13 39.16
CA LEU A 90 -9.65 -14.98 38.85
C LEU A 90 -9.08 -15.64 40.12
N GLU A 91 -9.04 -14.94 41.24
CA GLU A 91 -8.67 -15.52 42.55
C GLU A 91 -9.61 -16.66 42.94
N GLN A 92 -10.92 -16.49 42.79
CA GLN A 92 -11.90 -17.50 43.18
C GLN A 92 -11.94 -18.71 42.23
N LYS A 93 -11.81 -18.49 40.92
CA LYS A 93 -11.96 -19.56 39.91
C LYS A 93 -10.68 -20.30 39.60
N LEU A 94 -9.55 -19.60 39.62
CA LEU A 94 -8.26 -20.14 39.19
C LEU A 94 -7.24 -20.19 40.33
N TYR A 95 -7.57 -19.72 41.54
CA TYR A 95 -6.68 -19.70 42.70
C TYR A 95 -5.35 -18.99 42.44
N ILE A 96 -5.36 -18.01 41.54
CA ILE A 96 -4.22 -17.15 41.22
C ILE A 96 -4.53 -15.71 41.65
N LYS A 97 -3.52 -14.98 42.10
CA LYS A 97 -3.62 -13.56 42.45
C LYS A 97 -3.05 -12.69 41.32
N PRO A 98 -3.86 -12.33 40.30
CA PRO A 98 -3.38 -11.51 39.20
C PRO A 98 -3.19 -10.06 39.66
N LYS A 99 -2.26 -9.36 39.01
CA LYS A 99 -2.13 -7.90 39.13
C LYS A 99 -2.52 -7.29 37.80
N ILE A 100 -3.71 -6.69 37.74
CA ILE A 100 -4.25 -6.12 36.50
C ILE A 100 -3.85 -4.65 36.43
N GLU A 101 -3.25 -4.23 35.32
CA GLU A 101 -2.90 -2.81 35.14
C GLU A 101 -4.15 -1.98 34.81
N ARG A 102 -4.94 -2.43 33.82
CA ARG A 102 -6.17 -1.80 33.37
C ARG A 102 -7.19 -2.85 32.92
N ALA A 103 -8.46 -2.62 33.21
CA ALA A 103 -9.58 -3.39 32.68
C ALA A 103 -10.63 -2.44 32.10
N THR A 104 -11.23 -2.82 30.97
CA THR A 104 -12.26 -2.04 30.28
C THR A 104 -13.24 -2.98 29.59
N LEU A 105 -14.52 -2.64 29.59
CA LEU A 105 -15.53 -3.38 28.84
C LEU A 105 -15.40 -3.05 27.35
N LEU A 106 -15.36 -4.09 26.51
CA LEU A 106 -15.31 -3.93 25.05
C LEU A 106 -16.73 -3.66 24.52
N ASN A 107 -16.87 -2.71 23.58
CA ASN A 107 -18.10 -2.31 22.88
C ASN A 107 -19.10 -1.41 23.63
N GLN A 108 -18.69 -0.66 24.66
CA GLN A 108 -19.58 0.35 25.24
C GLN A 108 -19.76 1.61 24.34
N ASP A 109 -18.85 1.85 23.38
CA ASP A 109 -18.81 3.08 22.57
C ASP A 109 -19.36 2.97 21.13
N LYS A 110 -20.14 1.93 20.78
CA LYS A 110 -20.72 1.81 19.42
C LYS A 110 -22.08 2.49 19.22
N GLN A 111 -22.50 3.37 20.14
CA GLN A 111 -23.80 4.04 20.07
C GLN A 111 -23.80 5.49 19.56
N TYR A 112 -22.70 6.06 19.09
CA TYR A 112 -22.71 7.44 18.60
C TYR A 112 -22.11 7.62 17.20
N GLN A 113 -22.95 8.23 16.35
CA GLN A 113 -22.69 8.95 15.10
C GLN A 113 -22.61 8.13 13.80
N ILE A 114 -23.80 7.82 13.27
CA ILE A 114 -24.07 7.98 11.84
C ILE A 114 -25.02 9.19 11.76
N GLU A 115 -24.48 10.36 11.38
CA GLU A 115 -25.24 11.40 10.69
C GLU A 115 -24.93 11.29 9.20
#